data_AF-A0A7I8I9W8-F1
#
_entry.id   AF-A0A7I8I9W8-F1
#
_cell.length_a   1.000
_cell.length_b   1.000
_cell.length_c   1.000
_cell.angle_alpha   90.00
_cell.angle_beta   90.00
_cell.angle_gamma   90.00
#
_symmetry.space_group_name_H-M   'P 1'
#
loop_
_entity.id
_entity.type
_entity.pdbx_description
1 polymer ?
#
loop_
_entity_poly.entity_id
_entity_poly.type
_entity_poly.pdbx_seq_one_letter_code
_entity_poly.pdbx_strand_id
1 'polypeptide(L)'
;MGIDLVAGGKSKKTRRTAPKSNDIYLKLLVKLYRFLVRRTGSSFNAVILKRLFMSKINKPPISLSKLIKFMKGKEDKIAVIVGTVTDDLRVHEVPALKVTALRFTERARARILKAGGECFTFDQLALQAPLGQNTVLLRGPKNAREAVKHFGKAPGVPHSHTKPYVRSKGRKFEKARGRRNSRASGSDPWGPIFSASCGRYPPSSPLTFRVSFFWVRFSSVLTL
;
A
#
# COMPACT_ATOMS: atom_id res chain seq x y z
N MET A 1 33.06 -38.44 15.22
CA MET A 1 32.83 -37.07 15.70
C MET A 1 31.56 -36.55 15.05
N GLY A 2 30.57 -36.08 15.81
CA GLY A 2 29.33 -35.54 15.26
C GLY A 2 29.55 -34.14 14.69
N ILE A 3 29.06 -33.87 13.49
CA ILE A 3 29.12 -32.54 12.88
C ILE A 3 28.00 -31.70 13.49
N ASP A 4 28.36 -30.59 14.15
CA ASP A 4 27.36 -29.61 14.60
C ASP A 4 26.88 -28.79 13.39
N LEU A 5 25.64 -29.04 12.99
CA LEU A 5 25.02 -28.38 11.86
C LEU A 5 23.95 -27.41 12.37
N VAL A 6 24.09 -26.14 11.99
CA VAL A 6 23.07 -25.11 12.27
C VAL A 6 21.70 -25.59 11.76
N ALA A 7 20.72 -25.64 12.66
CA ALA A 7 19.38 -26.20 12.42
C ALA A 7 19.35 -27.65 11.87
N GLY A 8 20.36 -28.46 12.23
CA GLY A 8 20.45 -29.87 11.85
C GLY A 8 20.65 -30.10 10.34
N GLY A 9 21.19 -29.12 9.62
CA GLY A 9 21.49 -29.21 8.18
C GLY A 9 20.26 -29.14 7.26
N LYS A 10 19.04 -28.97 7.79
CA LYS A 10 17.80 -28.95 7.01
C LYS A 10 17.33 -27.52 6.75
N SER A 11 17.19 -27.15 5.48
CA SER A 11 16.60 -25.87 5.08
C SER A 11 15.09 -25.97 4.83
N LYS A 12 14.28 -25.32 5.68
CA LYS A 12 12.82 -25.29 5.51
C LYS A 12 12.41 -24.27 4.44
N LYS A 13 11.69 -24.72 3.41
CA LYS A 13 11.13 -23.83 2.39
C LYS A 13 9.75 -23.30 2.83
N THR A 14 9.68 -22.05 3.28
CA THR A 14 8.46 -21.36 3.74
C THR A 14 7.56 -20.81 2.61
N ARG A 15 7.79 -21.21 1.35
CA ARG A 15 7.03 -20.74 0.19
C ARG A 15 6.07 -21.80 -0.34
N ARG A 16 5.00 -21.37 -1.00
CA ARG A 16 4.07 -22.28 -1.69
C ARG A 16 4.74 -22.89 -2.92
N THR A 17 4.64 -24.22 -3.05
CA THR A 17 5.17 -25.01 -4.17
C THR A 17 4.08 -25.41 -5.18
N ALA A 18 2.81 -25.36 -4.77
CA ALA A 18 1.65 -25.71 -5.58
C ALA A 18 0.47 -24.77 -5.27
N PRO A 19 -0.50 -24.60 -6.20
CA PRO A 19 -1.71 -23.86 -5.91
C PRO A 19 -2.55 -24.65 -4.88
N LYS A 20 -3.06 -23.95 -3.86
CA LYS A 20 -4.02 -24.53 -2.89
C LYS A 20 -5.46 -24.60 -3.41
N SER A 21 -5.74 -23.98 -4.57
CA SER A 21 -7.09 -23.88 -5.13
C SER A 21 -7.52 -25.20 -5.80
N ASN A 22 -8.82 -25.50 -5.75
CA ASN A 22 -9.41 -26.63 -6.48
C ASN A 22 -9.85 -26.28 -7.91
N ASP A 23 -9.77 -25.00 -8.30
CA ASP A 23 -10.06 -24.53 -9.67
C ASP A 23 -9.23 -25.28 -10.73
N ILE A 24 -9.92 -25.96 -11.64
CA ILE A 24 -9.34 -26.80 -12.68
C ILE A 24 -8.54 -25.95 -13.68
N TYR A 25 -9.07 -24.80 -14.11
CA TYR A 25 -8.40 -23.93 -15.08
C TYR A 25 -7.09 -23.38 -14.52
N LEU A 26 -7.07 -23.02 -13.24
CA LEU A 26 -5.84 -22.59 -12.58
C LEU A 26 -4.82 -23.73 -12.49
N LYS A 27 -5.25 -24.98 -12.24
CA LYS A 27 -4.36 -26.15 -12.21
C LYS A 27 -3.76 -26.43 -13.59
N LEU A 28 -4.54 -26.31 -14.66
CA LEU A 28 -4.06 -26.48 -16.04
C LEU A 28 -3.06 -25.39 -16.43
N LEU A 29 -3.37 -24.14 -16.12
CA LEU A 29 -2.47 -23.00 -16.37
C LEU A 29 -1.15 -23.16 -15.61
N VAL A 30 -1.19 -23.63 -14.36
CA VAL A 30 0.01 -23.97 -13.60
C VAL A 30 0.83 -25.09 -14.27
N LYS A 31 0.19 -26.14 -14.79
CA LYS A 31 0.90 -27.22 -15.50
C LYS A 31 1.62 -26.67 -16.74
N LEU A 32 0.95 -25.83 -17.51
CA LEU A 32 1.51 -25.15 -18.68
C LEU A 32 2.75 -24.31 -18.31
N TYR A 33 2.62 -23.39 -17.35
CA TYR A 33 3.76 -22.54 -16.96
C TYR A 33 4.89 -23.32 -16.28
N ARG A 34 4.58 -24.44 -15.60
CA ARG A 34 5.61 -25.33 -15.05
C ARG A 34 6.39 -26.06 -16.15
N PHE A 35 5.71 -26.44 -17.25
CA PHE A 35 6.37 -26.95 -18.45
C PHE A 35 7.26 -25.90 -19.10
N LEU A 36 6.74 -24.68 -19.31
CA LEU A 36 7.50 -23.56 -19.88
C LEU A 36 8.76 -23.24 -19.08
N VAL A 37 8.65 -23.10 -17.76
CA VAL A 37 9.82 -22.81 -16.89
C VAL A 37 10.90 -23.88 -17.02
N ARG A 38 10.51 -25.16 -17.09
CA ARG A 38 11.47 -26.26 -17.21
C ARG A 38 12.17 -26.30 -18.57
N ARG A 39 11.48 -25.90 -19.65
CA ARG A 39 12.02 -25.99 -21.02
C ARG A 39 12.74 -24.73 -21.50
N THR A 40 12.25 -23.56 -21.12
CA THR A 40 12.75 -22.27 -21.63
C THR A 40 13.82 -21.63 -20.75
N GLY A 41 13.83 -21.93 -19.44
CA GLY A 41 14.75 -21.28 -18.49
C GLY A 41 14.50 -19.78 -18.26
N SER A 42 13.41 -19.20 -18.78
CA SER A 42 13.16 -17.76 -18.64
C SER A 42 12.75 -17.36 -17.22
N SER A 43 13.40 -16.33 -16.67
CA SER A 43 13.10 -15.80 -15.34
C SER A 43 11.68 -15.23 -15.25
N PHE A 44 11.16 -14.69 -16.35
CA PHE A 44 9.80 -14.18 -16.48
C PHE A 44 8.75 -15.26 -16.15
N ASN A 45 8.84 -16.43 -16.78
CA ASN A 45 7.92 -17.53 -16.55
C ASN A 45 8.02 -18.06 -15.12
N ALA A 46 9.23 -18.09 -14.54
CA ALA A 46 9.43 -18.49 -13.16
C ALA A 46 8.72 -17.54 -12.17
N VAL A 47 8.71 -16.24 -12.47
CA VAL A 47 7.98 -15.25 -11.67
C VAL A 47 6.46 -15.40 -11.84
N ILE A 48 5.95 -15.64 -13.05
CA ILE A 48 4.52 -15.90 -13.27
C ILE A 48 4.07 -17.14 -12.49
N LEU A 49 4.79 -18.25 -12.62
CA LEU A 49 4.49 -19.50 -11.91
C LEU A 49 4.43 -19.29 -10.39
N LYS A 50 5.42 -18.57 -9.84
CA LYS A 50 5.44 -18.20 -8.41
C LYS A 50 4.23 -17.37 -8.02
N ARG A 51 3.77 -16.44 -8.88
CA ARG A 51 2.59 -15.58 -8.63
C ARG A 51 1.27 -16.35 -8.73
N LEU A 52 1.17 -17.35 -9.61
CA LEU A 52 -0.03 -18.20 -9.73
C LEU A 52 -0.31 -19.00 -8.44
N PHE A 53 0.73 -19.45 -7.74
CA PHE A 53 0.62 -20.16 -6.45
C PHE A 53 0.17 -19.28 -5.29
N MET A 54 0.24 -17.96 -5.44
CA MET A 54 -0.06 -17.04 -4.37
C MET A 54 -1.55 -17.04 -4.00
N SER A 55 -1.83 -16.74 -2.73
CA SER A 55 -3.20 -16.54 -2.25
C SER A 55 -3.85 -15.31 -2.88
N LYS A 56 -5.19 -15.24 -2.84
CA LYS A 56 -5.98 -14.09 -3.31
C LYS A 56 -5.47 -12.75 -2.78
N ILE A 57 -5.11 -12.70 -1.49
CA ILE A 57 -4.54 -11.52 -0.82
C ILE A 57 -3.28 -10.98 -1.52
N ASN A 58 -2.45 -11.89 -2.05
CA ASN A 58 -1.18 -11.56 -2.70
C ASN A 58 -1.31 -11.36 -4.22
N LYS A 59 -2.53 -11.47 -4.74
CA LYS A 59 -2.94 -11.17 -6.12
C LYS A 59 -3.90 -9.96 -6.10
N PRO A 60 -3.41 -8.76 -5.69
CA PRO A 60 -4.26 -7.57 -5.59
C PRO A 60 -4.78 -7.16 -6.97
N PRO A 61 -6.00 -6.62 -7.06
CA PRO A 61 -6.52 -6.06 -8.30
C PRO A 61 -5.71 -4.81 -8.71
N ILE A 62 -5.70 -4.53 -10.01
CA ILE A 62 -5.11 -3.31 -10.58
C ILE A 62 -6.19 -2.53 -11.33
N SER A 63 -6.23 -1.22 -11.13
CA SER A 63 -7.16 -0.31 -11.81
C SER A 63 -6.62 0.10 -13.18
N LEU A 64 -7.51 0.38 -14.13
CA LEU A 64 -7.15 0.93 -15.45
C LEU A 64 -6.29 2.20 -15.33
N SER A 65 -6.63 3.10 -14.41
CA SER A 65 -5.85 4.30 -14.11
C SER A 65 -4.38 4.03 -13.79
N LYS A 66 -4.09 2.94 -13.07
CA LYS A 66 -2.71 2.55 -12.74
C LYS A 66 -2.02 1.89 -13.91
N LEU A 67 -2.75 1.11 -14.70
CA LEU A 67 -2.20 0.51 -15.91
C LEU A 67 -1.74 1.57 -16.90
N ILE A 68 -2.57 2.57 -17.18
CA ILE A 68 -2.22 3.68 -18.08
C ILE A 68 -0.95 4.39 -17.59
N LYS A 69 -0.85 4.68 -16.29
CA LYS A 69 0.34 5.31 -15.70
C LYS A 69 1.61 4.48 -15.85
N PHE A 70 1.53 3.16 -15.68
CA PHE A 70 2.69 2.27 -15.81
C PHE A 70 3.07 1.95 -17.25
N MET A 71 2.10 2.04 -18.17
CA MET A 71 2.28 1.77 -19.60
C MET A 71 2.66 3.01 -20.41
N LYS A 72 2.62 4.21 -19.81
CA LYS A 72 3.11 5.43 -20.45
C LYS A 72 4.56 5.25 -20.91
N GLY A 73 4.82 5.43 -22.21
CA GLY A 73 6.13 5.22 -22.85
C GLY A 73 6.50 3.75 -23.12
N LYS A 74 5.55 2.81 -22.99
CA LYS A 74 5.72 1.37 -23.23
C LYS A 74 4.51 0.78 -23.95
N GLU A 75 3.97 1.51 -24.91
CA GLU A 75 2.67 1.22 -25.54
C GLU A 75 2.72 -0.04 -26.42
N ASP A 76 3.89 -0.33 -26.99
CA ASP A 76 4.10 -1.51 -27.84
C ASP A 76 4.14 -2.84 -27.06
N LYS A 77 4.26 -2.78 -25.73
CA LYS A 77 4.47 -3.95 -24.89
C LYS A 77 3.17 -4.48 -24.30
N ILE A 78 3.13 -5.78 -24.06
CA ILE A 78 1.97 -6.43 -23.43
C ILE A 78 2.07 -6.27 -21.90
N ALA A 79 1.03 -5.70 -21.29
CA ALA A 79 0.93 -5.55 -19.84
C ALA A 79 0.43 -6.84 -19.19
N VAL A 80 1.26 -7.50 -18.37
CA VAL A 80 0.96 -8.83 -17.80
C VAL A 80 0.69 -8.72 -16.30
N ILE A 81 -0.53 -9.08 -15.89
CA ILE A 81 -1.00 -8.94 -14.52
C ILE A 81 -1.50 -10.29 -14.00
N VAL A 82 -0.79 -10.84 -13.01
CA VAL A 82 -1.26 -12.04 -12.29
C VAL A 82 -2.27 -11.65 -11.20
N GLY A 83 -3.45 -11.22 -11.63
CA GLY A 83 -4.50 -10.65 -10.80
C GLY A 83 -5.74 -10.26 -11.60
N THR A 84 -6.59 -9.43 -11.00
CA THR A 84 -7.81 -8.92 -11.65
C THR A 84 -7.62 -7.49 -12.12
N VAL A 85 -8.11 -7.16 -13.32
CA VAL A 85 -8.16 -5.79 -13.83
C VAL A 85 -9.55 -5.22 -13.60
N THR A 86 -9.60 -4.10 -12.89
CA THR A 86 -10.84 -3.41 -12.52
C THR A 86 -10.96 -2.08 -13.25
N ASP A 87 -12.20 -1.72 -13.59
CA ASP A 87 -12.52 -0.41 -14.16
C ASP A 87 -12.24 0.73 -13.16
N ASP A 88 -12.02 1.93 -13.69
CA ASP A 88 -11.89 3.16 -12.91
C ASP A 88 -12.66 4.28 -13.60
N LEU A 89 -13.79 4.69 -13.00
CA LEU A 89 -14.71 5.69 -13.54
C LEU A 89 -14.09 7.08 -13.66
N ARG A 90 -13.04 7.35 -12.89
CA ARG A 90 -12.36 8.66 -12.86
C ARG A 90 -11.50 8.92 -14.09
N VAL A 91 -11.22 7.87 -14.86
CA VAL A 91 -10.49 7.98 -16.13
C VAL A 91 -11.55 8.08 -17.21
N HIS A 92 -11.50 9.11 -18.04
CA HIS A 92 -12.44 9.27 -19.15
C HIS A 92 -11.95 8.49 -20.38
N GLU A 93 -10.72 8.75 -20.80
CA GLU A 93 -10.11 8.16 -21.99
C GLU A 93 -9.17 7.02 -21.63
N VAL A 94 -9.34 5.88 -22.30
CA VAL A 94 -8.48 4.71 -22.17
C VAL A 94 -7.69 4.58 -23.47
N PRO A 95 -6.35 4.56 -23.44
CA PRO A 95 -5.55 4.31 -24.62
C PRO A 95 -5.70 2.85 -25.08
N ALA A 96 -5.33 2.57 -26.33
CA ALA A 96 -5.26 1.21 -26.84
C ALA A 96 -4.18 0.43 -26.07
N LEU A 97 -4.60 -0.51 -25.22
CA LEU A 97 -3.70 -1.30 -24.36
C LEU A 97 -3.81 -2.78 -24.70
N LYS A 98 -2.66 -3.46 -24.80
CA LYS A 98 -2.58 -4.92 -24.81
C LYS A 98 -2.38 -5.42 -23.39
N VAL A 99 -3.41 -6.05 -22.82
CA VAL A 99 -3.43 -6.44 -21.41
C VAL A 99 -3.70 -7.93 -21.25
N THR A 100 -2.83 -8.63 -20.53
CA THR A 100 -3.04 -10.01 -20.10
C THR A 100 -3.36 -10.05 -18.61
N ALA A 101 -4.46 -10.69 -18.22
CA ALA A 101 -4.82 -10.85 -16.81
C ALA A 101 -5.50 -12.18 -16.51
N LEU A 102 -5.59 -12.55 -15.22
CA LEU A 102 -6.33 -13.75 -14.81
C LEU A 102 -7.83 -13.53 -14.94
N ARG A 103 -8.30 -12.32 -14.62
CA ARG A 103 -9.70 -11.93 -14.71
C ARG A 103 -9.81 -10.46 -15.11
N PHE A 104 -10.79 -10.15 -15.94
CA PHE A 104 -11.21 -8.80 -16.23
C PHE A 104 -12.61 -8.60 -15.67
N THR A 105 -12.86 -7.42 -15.09
CA THR A 105 -14.25 -6.98 -14.90
C THR A 105 -14.87 -6.68 -16.25
N GLU A 106 -16.16 -6.96 -16.43
CA GLU A 106 -16.86 -6.79 -17.71
C GLU A 106 -16.77 -5.35 -18.21
N ARG A 107 -16.96 -4.37 -17.32
CA ARG A 107 -16.79 -2.95 -17.61
C ARG A 107 -15.38 -2.61 -18.10
N ALA A 108 -14.35 -3.13 -17.44
CA ALA A 108 -12.97 -2.89 -17.87
C ALA A 108 -12.70 -3.52 -19.24
N ARG A 109 -13.18 -4.74 -19.48
CA ARG A 109 -13.04 -5.42 -20.77
C ARG A 109 -13.70 -4.63 -21.88
N ALA A 110 -14.95 -4.20 -21.70
CA ALA A 110 -15.69 -3.42 -22.68
C ALA A 110 -15.00 -2.10 -23.02
N ARG A 111 -14.44 -1.40 -22.01
CA ARG A 111 -13.72 -0.14 -22.24
C ARG A 111 -12.39 -0.32 -22.97
N ILE A 112 -11.62 -1.37 -22.65
CA ILE A 112 -10.37 -1.66 -23.36
C ILE A 112 -10.67 -2.01 -24.82
N LEU A 113 -11.66 -2.87 -25.08
CA LEU A 113 -12.05 -3.25 -26.44
C LEU A 113 -12.60 -2.05 -27.23
N LYS A 114 -13.41 -1.19 -26.60
CA LYS A 114 -13.92 0.05 -27.22
C LYS A 114 -12.79 1.02 -27.61
N ALA A 115 -11.70 1.03 -26.85
CA ALA A 115 -10.51 1.82 -27.15
C ALA A 115 -9.61 1.20 -28.23
N GLY A 116 -9.98 0.06 -28.83
CA GLY A 116 -9.14 -0.67 -29.78
C GLY A 116 -7.99 -1.45 -29.12
N GLY A 117 -8.03 -1.65 -27.80
CA GLY A 117 -7.08 -2.48 -27.08
C GLY A 117 -7.46 -3.97 -27.10
N GLU A 118 -6.53 -4.81 -26.66
CA GLU A 118 -6.67 -6.28 -26.66
C GLU A 118 -6.63 -6.84 -25.24
N CYS A 119 -7.59 -7.72 -24.92
CA CYS A 119 -7.65 -8.43 -23.65
C CYS A 119 -7.23 -9.88 -23.82
N PHE A 120 -6.03 -10.22 -23.38
CA PHE A 120 -5.45 -11.57 -23.48
C PHE A 120 -5.68 -12.42 -22.22
N THR A 121 -5.79 -13.72 -22.44
CA THR A 121 -5.65 -14.76 -21.41
C THR A 121 -4.19 -15.22 -21.30
N PHE A 122 -3.87 -15.95 -20.22
CA PHE A 122 -2.50 -16.42 -19.98
C PHE A 122 -2.07 -17.57 -20.93
N ASP A 123 -3.02 -18.37 -21.40
CA ASP A 123 -2.83 -19.35 -22.46
C ASP A 123 -2.51 -18.68 -23.80
N GLN A 124 -3.25 -17.63 -24.18
CA GLN A 124 -2.95 -16.83 -25.38
C GLN A 124 -1.58 -16.16 -25.30
N LEU A 125 -1.23 -15.61 -24.13
CA LEU A 125 0.10 -15.04 -23.92
C LEU A 125 1.21 -16.07 -24.07
N ALA A 126 0.99 -17.31 -23.62
CA ALA A 126 1.98 -18.37 -23.77
C ALA A 126 2.23 -18.75 -25.25
N LEU A 127 1.21 -18.63 -26.11
CA LEU A 127 1.35 -18.83 -27.55
C LEU A 127 2.09 -17.66 -28.22
N GLN A 128 1.75 -16.41 -27.87
CA GLN A 128 2.39 -15.23 -28.48
C GLN A 128 3.83 -15.01 -28.01
N ALA A 129 4.09 -15.15 -26.71
CA ALA A 129 5.37 -14.79 -26.10
C ALA A 129 5.81 -15.86 -25.07
N PRO A 130 6.20 -17.07 -25.51
CA PRO A 130 6.62 -18.15 -24.61
C PRO A 130 7.86 -17.81 -23.78
N LEU A 131 8.72 -16.90 -24.26
CA LEU A 131 9.89 -16.40 -23.53
C LEU A 131 9.58 -15.16 -22.66
N GLY A 132 8.44 -14.50 -22.87
CA GLY A 132 8.09 -13.24 -22.21
C GLY A 132 8.73 -11.97 -22.82
N GLN A 133 9.23 -12.05 -24.06
CA GLN A 133 9.76 -10.89 -24.79
C GLN A 133 8.67 -9.84 -25.02
N ASN A 134 9.03 -8.56 -25.01
CA ASN A 134 8.11 -7.42 -25.18
C ASN A 134 6.92 -7.41 -24.20
N THR A 135 7.10 -7.95 -23.00
CA THR A 135 6.10 -7.90 -21.94
C THR A 135 6.54 -7.06 -20.74
N VAL A 136 5.57 -6.49 -20.03
CA VAL A 136 5.79 -5.75 -18.78
C VAL A 136 4.99 -6.42 -17.68
N LEU A 137 5.69 -7.04 -16.72
CA LEU A 137 5.06 -7.72 -15.61
C LEU A 137 4.67 -6.73 -14.50
N LEU A 138 3.37 -6.44 -14.39
CA LEU A 138 2.84 -5.49 -13.42
C LEU A 138 2.25 -6.19 -12.18
N ARG A 139 2.07 -5.43 -11.11
CA ARG A 139 1.43 -5.89 -9.88
C ARG A 139 0.59 -4.77 -9.25
N GLY A 140 -0.60 -5.12 -8.79
CA GLY A 140 -1.41 -4.20 -7.99
C GLY A 140 -0.78 -3.87 -6.62
N PRO A 141 -1.26 -2.82 -5.95
CA PRO A 141 -0.76 -2.40 -4.65
C PRO A 141 -1.15 -3.39 -3.55
N LYS A 142 -0.19 -4.17 -3.05
CA LYS A 142 -0.46 -5.18 -2.00
C LYS A 142 -0.78 -4.57 -0.64
N ASN A 143 -0.09 -3.50 -0.25
CA ASN A 143 -0.14 -2.92 1.09
C ASN A 143 -1.25 -1.87 1.28
N ALA A 144 -2.02 -1.56 0.23
CA ALA A 144 -3.10 -0.55 0.29
C ALA A 144 -4.40 -1.05 0.97
N ARG A 145 -4.44 -2.31 1.41
CA ARG A 145 -5.61 -2.92 2.04
C ARG A 145 -5.81 -2.40 3.46
N GLU A 146 -7.06 -2.33 3.92
CA GLU A 146 -7.39 -1.86 5.26
C GLU A 146 -6.71 -2.65 6.38
N ALA A 147 -6.70 -3.99 6.28
CA ALA A 147 -6.04 -4.84 7.28
C ALA A 147 -4.56 -4.48 7.48
N VAL A 148 -3.85 -4.05 6.43
CA VAL A 148 -2.43 -3.70 6.51
C VAL A 148 -2.22 -2.39 7.29
N LYS A 149 -3.22 -1.51 7.35
CA LYS A 149 -3.16 -0.26 8.13
C LYS A 149 -3.08 -0.51 9.63
N HIS A 150 -3.51 -1.69 10.09
CA HIS A 150 -3.46 -2.10 11.50
C HIS A 150 -2.17 -2.84 11.88
N PHE A 151 -1.26 -3.06 10.92
CA PHE A 151 0.01 -3.71 11.16
C PHE A 151 1.13 -2.69 11.37
N GLY A 152 2.21 -3.12 12.05
CA GLY A 152 3.38 -2.30 12.34
C GLY A 152 3.52 -2.05 13.85
N LYS A 153 4.16 -0.93 14.20
CA LYS A 153 4.33 -0.51 15.61
C LYS A 153 2.97 -0.37 16.28
N ALA A 154 2.88 -0.71 17.55
CA ALA A 154 1.63 -0.62 18.29
C ALA A 154 1.08 0.82 18.27
N PRO A 155 -0.25 1.01 18.17
CA PRO A 155 -0.86 2.33 18.16
C PRO A 155 -0.58 3.05 19.49
N GLY A 156 0.05 4.23 19.42
CA GLY A 156 0.40 5.03 20.60
C GLY A 156 1.90 5.05 20.92
N VAL A 157 2.69 4.21 20.25
CA VAL A 157 4.17 4.32 20.25
C VAL A 157 4.56 5.57 19.44
N PRO A 158 5.59 6.34 19.86
CA PRO A 158 6.01 7.52 19.12
C PRO A 158 6.42 7.14 17.69
N HIS A 159 6.06 7.99 16.73
CA HIS A 159 6.19 7.75 15.28
C HIS A 159 5.42 6.51 14.75
N SER A 160 4.36 6.06 15.44
CA SER A 160 3.44 5.04 14.92
C SER A 160 2.33 5.68 14.06
N HIS A 161 2.14 5.16 12.83
CA HIS A 161 1.03 5.52 11.94
C HIS A 161 -0.03 4.42 11.84
N THR A 162 0.03 3.43 12.74
CA THR A 162 -0.84 2.26 12.75
C THR A 162 -2.26 2.65 13.18
N LYS A 163 -3.24 2.25 12.39
CA LYS A 163 -4.67 2.47 12.67
C LYS A 163 -5.07 1.59 13.87
N PRO A 164 -5.65 2.16 14.96
CA PRO A 164 -6.17 1.35 16.07
C PRO A 164 -7.42 0.57 15.67
N TYR A 165 -7.66 -0.56 16.34
CA TYR A 165 -8.91 -1.32 16.23
C TYR A 165 -9.96 -0.69 17.16
N VAL A 166 -10.81 0.17 16.61
CA VAL A 166 -11.83 0.90 17.37
C VAL A 166 -13.21 0.41 16.97
N ARG A 167 -14.13 0.32 17.96
CA ARG A 167 -15.53 -0.09 17.74
C ARG A 167 -16.26 0.80 16.74
N SER A 168 -16.08 2.12 16.83
CA SER A 168 -16.71 3.08 15.95
C SER A 168 -15.87 4.36 15.80
N LYS A 169 -16.18 5.14 14.77
CA LYS A 169 -15.55 6.46 14.57
C LYS A 169 -16.30 7.50 15.41
N GLY A 170 -15.58 8.33 16.16
CA GLY A 170 -16.20 9.46 16.87
C GLY A 170 -15.26 10.15 17.85
N ARG A 171 -15.70 11.27 18.43
CA ARG A 171 -14.96 11.98 19.50
C ARG A 171 -14.82 11.13 20.77
N LYS A 172 -15.82 10.30 21.07
CA LYS A 172 -15.91 9.49 22.30
C LYS A 172 -15.01 8.24 22.29
N PHE A 173 -14.50 7.82 21.12
CA PHE A 173 -13.78 6.55 20.98
C PHE A 173 -12.28 6.80 20.71
N GLU A 174 -11.43 6.42 21.66
CA GLU A 174 -9.95 6.37 21.55
C GLU A 174 -9.26 7.63 20.99
N LYS A 175 -9.82 8.82 21.27
CA LYS A 175 -9.27 10.13 20.86
C LYS A 175 -8.83 11.04 22.02
N ALA A 176 -8.83 10.56 23.26
CA ALA A 176 -8.54 11.39 24.44
C ALA A 176 -7.08 11.24 24.91
N ARG A 177 -6.81 10.35 25.85
CA ARG A 177 -5.49 10.17 26.46
C ARG A 177 -4.48 9.64 25.45
N GLY A 178 -3.25 10.16 25.46
CA GLY A 178 -2.14 9.70 24.60
C GLY A 178 -2.31 10.01 23.09
N ARG A 179 -3.37 10.76 22.72
CA ARG A 179 -3.62 11.23 21.34
C ARG A 179 -3.66 12.76 21.24
N ARG A 180 -3.80 13.46 22.36
CA ARG A 180 -3.80 14.93 22.42
C ARG A 180 -2.85 15.38 23.50
N ASN A 181 -2.06 16.42 23.21
CA ASN A 181 -1.10 17.01 24.14
C ASN A 181 -1.79 17.48 25.45
N SER A 182 -3.03 17.96 25.36
CA SER A 182 -3.84 18.41 26.52
C SER A 182 -4.26 17.32 27.52
N ARG A 183 -4.18 16.02 27.18
CA ARG A 183 -4.70 14.93 28.01
C ARG A 183 -3.65 13.83 28.18
N ALA A 184 -2.65 14.13 29.00
CA ALA A 184 -1.42 13.37 29.21
C ALA A 184 -0.55 13.29 27.94
N SER A 185 0.77 13.40 28.12
CA SER A 185 1.77 13.50 27.05
C SER A 185 1.53 12.47 25.94
N GLY A 186 1.54 12.97 24.71
CA GLY A 186 1.47 12.13 23.52
C GLY A 186 2.74 11.31 23.42
N SER A 187 2.62 10.00 23.56
CA SER A 187 3.61 8.99 23.15
C SER A 187 5.05 9.09 23.67
N ASP A 188 5.42 10.02 24.56
CA ASP A 188 6.78 10.13 25.08
C ASP A 188 6.91 9.47 26.46
N PRO A 189 7.70 8.38 26.61
CA PRO A 189 7.93 7.72 27.90
C PRO A 189 8.92 8.49 28.80
N TRP A 190 9.56 9.55 28.29
CA TRP A 190 10.72 10.23 28.91
C TRP A 190 10.61 11.77 28.96
N GLY A 191 9.39 12.33 28.89
CA GLY A 191 9.16 13.78 29.04
C GLY A 191 8.94 14.17 30.51
N PRO A 192 9.43 15.34 30.98
CA PRO A 192 9.37 15.71 32.39
C PRO A 192 7.92 15.83 32.83
N ILE A 193 7.65 15.27 34.01
CA ILE A 193 6.42 15.50 34.78
C ILE A 193 6.40 17.00 35.07
N PHE A 194 5.64 17.77 34.29
CA PHE A 194 5.40 19.18 34.58
C PHE A 194 4.84 19.26 36.00
N SER A 195 5.63 19.85 36.89
CA SER A 195 5.26 20.13 38.26
C SER A 195 3.97 20.94 38.25
N ALA A 196 2.96 20.43 38.94
CA ALA A 196 1.79 21.21 39.30
C ALA A 196 2.27 22.37 40.20
N SER A 197 2.58 23.50 39.58
CA SER A 197 2.74 24.76 40.30
C SER A 197 1.35 25.12 40.80
N CYS A 198 1.13 24.81 42.08
CA CYS A 198 -0.02 25.23 42.86
C CYS A 198 -0.25 26.72 42.59
N GLY A 199 -1.44 27.05 42.06
CA GLY A 199 -1.81 28.42 41.78
C GLY A 199 -1.76 29.26 43.05
N ARG A 200 -0.82 30.20 43.11
CA ARG A 200 -0.93 31.33 44.02
C ARG A 200 -2.07 32.20 43.49
N TYR A 201 -3.18 32.22 44.21
CA TYR A 201 -4.12 33.33 44.14
C TYR A 201 -3.38 34.62 44.51
N PRO A 202 -3.50 35.72 43.76
CA PRO A 202 -3.07 37.03 44.26
C PRO A 202 -4.09 37.52 45.29
N PRO A 203 -3.67 38.01 46.47
CA PRO A 203 -4.61 38.69 47.35
C PRO A 203 -4.92 40.08 46.79
N SER A 204 -6.18 40.44 46.95
CA SER A 204 -6.81 41.75 46.76
C SER A 204 -5.94 42.93 47.20
N SER A 205 -5.94 43.96 46.35
CA SER A 205 -5.41 45.32 46.55
C SER A 205 -5.66 45.93 47.94
N PRO A 206 -4.83 46.91 48.32
CA PRO A 206 -5.39 48.24 48.52
C PRO A 206 -4.58 49.37 47.87
N LEU A 207 -5.34 50.29 47.28
CA LEU A 207 -5.13 51.74 47.10
C LEU A 207 -3.77 52.34 47.52
N THR A 208 -3.11 53.05 46.60
CA THR A 208 -2.56 54.40 46.84
C THR A 208 -2.11 55.08 45.53
N PHE A 209 -2.75 56.22 45.24
CA PHE A 209 -2.25 57.48 44.68
C PHE A 209 -1.31 57.54 43.45
N ARG A 210 -1.83 58.21 42.39
CA ARG A 210 -1.24 59.31 41.56
C ARG A 210 0.23 59.13 41.10
N VAL A 211 0.60 59.28 39.82
CA VAL A 211 0.50 60.50 39.00
C VAL A 211 0.57 60.14 37.51
N SER A 212 -0.30 60.75 36.73
CA SER A 212 -0.32 60.74 35.27
C SER A 212 0.97 61.34 34.67
N PHE A 213 1.62 60.63 33.74
CA PHE A 213 2.46 61.27 32.73
C PHE A 213 2.15 60.70 31.36
N PHE A 214 1.80 61.63 30.48
CA PHE A 214 1.32 61.47 29.13
C PHE A 214 2.48 61.87 28.21
N TRP A 215 2.92 61.00 27.29
CA TRP A 215 3.45 61.39 25.96
C TRP A 215 3.73 60.16 25.09
N VAL A 216 2.97 59.97 24.00
CA VAL A 216 3.27 60.35 22.61
C VAL A 216 4.12 59.32 21.85
N ARG A 217 3.37 58.55 21.05
CA ARG A 217 3.63 58.03 19.70
C ARG A 217 4.86 58.63 18.98
N PHE A 218 5.79 57.78 18.53
CA PHE A 218 6.51 58.05 17.28
C PHE A 218 6.70 56.77 16.46
N SER A 219 6.20 56.85 15.24
CA SER A 219 6.35 55.93 14.12
C SER A 219 7.60 56.34 13.36
N SER A 220 8.44 55.39 12.93
CA SER A 220 9.37 55.48 11.78
C SER A 220 10.08 54.12 11.63
N VAL A 221 10.00 53.34 10.55
CA VAL A 221 10.28 53.57 9.11
C VAL A 221 11.64 52.98 8.70
N LEU A 222 11.58 52.14 7.66
CA LEU A 222 12.57 51.82 6.61
C LEU A 222 13.78 50.87 6.85
N THR A 223 13.76 49.79 6.02
CA THR A 223 14.81 49.30 5.10
C THR A 223 16.28 49.26 5.53
N LEU A 224 16.88 48.07 5.52
CA LEU A 224 17.54 47.45 4.34
C LEU A 224 17.68 45.93 4.60
#